data_AF-A0A0Q5QEX6-F1
#
_entry.id   AF-A0A0Q5QEX6-F1
#
_cell.length_a   1.000
_cell.length_b   1.000
_cell.length_c   1.000
_cell.angle_alpha   90.00
_cell.angle_beta   90.00
_cell.angle_gamma   90.00
#
_symmetry.space_group_name_H-M   'P 1'
#
loop_
_entity.id
_entity.type
_entity.pdbx_description
1 polymer ?
#
loop_
_entity_poly.entity_id
_entity_poly.type
_entity_poly.pdbx_seq_one_letter_code
_entity_poly.pdbx_strand_id
1 'polypeptide(L)'
;MTSKRYVRLLQVLFIFHVLCCFKCGDDYTDAEIKQPAITIKMNNTVYHPQETIWIDAWVSTSNFDTTERDSIAATDDHPFYFSIHQLKTGQTYNVNYGFNHADVVSSLTPFSDAYSCFYYINTVKGVKDANGKNLFRYRIGITPKETGVFLINFPEHVKFENVDRKQNLLSVFTVAGNNTMVWENCNGNVMKRNVENGDVFVEVQ
;
A
#
# COMPACT_ATOMS: atom_id res chain seq x y z
N MET A 1 -65.37 -40.26 4.00
CA MET A 1 -65.01 -38.83 4.21
C MET A 1 -63.54 -38.59 4.59
N THR A 2 -62.72 -39.64 4.70
CA THR A 2 -61.33 -39.59 5.22
C THR A 2 -60.27 -39.35 4.15
N SER A 3 -60.41 -39.91 2.94
CA SER A 3 -59.43 -39.77 1.84
C SER A 3 -59.11 -38.32 1.45
N LYS A 4 -60.12 -37.44 1.35
CA LYS A 4 -59.93 -36.03 1.00
C LYS A 4 -59.10 -35.24 2.04
N ARG A 5 -59.08 -35.68 3.30
CA ARG A 5 -58.30 -35.05 4.37
C ARG A 5 -56.82 -35.43 4.28
N TYR A 6 -56.52 -36.69 3.95
CA TYR A 6 -55.15 -37.15 3.74
C TYR A 6 -54.48 -36.49 2.53
N VAL A 7 -55.23 -36.31 1.42
CA VAL A 7 -54.72 -35.62 0.23
C VAL A 7 -54.35 -34.17 0.53
N ARG A 8 -55.18 -33.45 1.30
CA ARG A 8 -54.87 -32.08 1.72
C ARG A 8 -53.66 -32.00 2.65
N LEU A 9 -53.50 -32.96 3.56
CA LEU A 9 -52.36 -33.02 4.46
C LEU A 9 -51.05 -33.23 3.69
N LEU A 10 -51.06 -34.13 2.70
CA LEU A 10 -49.92 -34.38 1.80
C LEU A 10 -49.56 -33.15 0.97
N GLN A 11 -50.56 -32.43 0.44
CA GLN A 11 -50.32 -31.19 -0.29
C GLN A 11 -49.65 -30.12 0.59
N VAL A 12 -50.08 -29.97 1.85
CA VAL A 12 -49.47 -29.00 2.77
C VAL A 12 -48.04 -29.39 3.13
N LEU A 13 -47.77 -30.67 3.38
CA LEU A 13 -46.41 -31.16 3.67
C LEU A 13 -45.46 -30.98 2.48
N PHE A 14 -45.97 -31.19 1.26
CA PHE A 14 -45.19 -30.99 0.03
C PHE A 14 -44.91 -29.51 -0.22
N ILE A 15 -45.90 -28.64 -0.06
CA ILE A 15 -45.70 -27.17 -0.17
C ILE A 15 -44.72 -26.67 0.89
N PHE A 16 -44.78 -27.20 2.12
CA PHE A 16 -43.85 -26.83 3.19
C PHE A 16 -42.41 -27.26 2.88
N HIS A 17 -42.19 -28.46 2.35
CA HIS A 17 -40.86 -28.90 1.89
C HIS A 17 -40.34 -28.02 0.75
N VAL A 18 -41.19 -27.71 -0.24
CA VAL A 18 -40.82 -26.81 -1.33
C VAL A 18 -40.46 -25.42 -0.80
N LEU A 19 -41.22 -24.87 0.15
CA LEU A 19 -40.93 -23.56 0.77
C LEU A 19 -39.66 -23.55 1.61
N CYS A 20 -39.30 -24.68 2.24
CA CYS A 20 -38.05 -24.82 2.99
C CYS A 20 -36.82 -25.00 2.07
N CYS A 21 -36.98 -25.55 0.87
CA CYS A 21 -35.89 -25.66 -0.12
C CYS A 21 -35.48 -24.32 -0.76
N PHE A 22 -36.30 -23.26 -0.63
CA PHE A 22 -35.97 -21.91 -1.14
C PHE A 22 -35.18 -21.02 -0.15
N LYS A 23 -34.72 -21.57 0.99
CA LYS A 23 -33.78 -20.89 1.91
C LYS A 23 -32.39 -21.53 1.89
N CYS A 24 -31.87 -21.77 0.70
CA CYS A 24 -30.46 -22.11 0.49
C CYS A 24 -29.97 -21.55 -0.85
N GLY A 25 -30.37 -20.33 -1.16
CA GLY A 25 -29.54 -19.45 -1.98
C GLY A 25 -28.70 -18.69 -0.98
N ASP A 26 -27.60 -19.28 -0.52
CA ASP A 26 -26.50 -18.45 -0.03
C ASP A 26 -26.14 -17.61 -1.25
N ASP A 27 -26.66 -16.37 -1.26
CA ASP A 27 -26.11 -15.29 -2.04
C ASP A 27 -24.67 -15.16 -1.55
N TYR A 28 -23.78 -15.96 -2.14
CA TYR A 28 -22.40 -15.58 -2.30
C TYR A 28 -22.46 -14.32 -3.15
N THR A 29 -22.73 -13.19 -2.49
CA THR A 29 -22.33 -11.91 -3.02
C THR A 29 -20.85 -12.06 -3.24
N ASP A 30 -20.44 -12.23 -4.50
CA ASP A 30 -19.08 -12.02 -4.94
C ASP A 30 -18.68 -10.67 -4.35
N ALA A 31 -17.98 -10.70 -3.21
CA ALA A 31 -17.41 -9.51 -2.63
C ALA A 31 -16.42 -9.03 -3.68
N GLU A 32 -16.78 -7.95 -4.37
CA GLU A 32 -15.88 -7.31 -5.32
C GLU A 32 -14.65 -6.89 -4.49
N ILE A 33 -13.58 -7.70 -4.56
CA ILE A 33 -12.32 -7.41 -3.89
C ILE A 33 -11.75 -6.19 -4.61
N LYS A 34 -12.14 -4.99 -4.18
CA LYS A 34 -11.50 -3.76 -4.60
C LYS A 34 -10.14 -3.75 -3.94
N GLN A 35 -9.10 -3.61 -4.77
CA GLN A 35 -7.75 -3.52 -4.23
C GLN A 35 -7.68 -2.34 -3.25
N PRO A 36 -7.01 -2.52 -2.10
CA PRO A 36 -6.85 -1.46 -1.11
C PRO A 36 -6.23 -0.23 -1.77
N ALA A 37 -6.90 0.92 -1.64
CA ALA A 37 -6.34 2.19 -2.09
C ALA A 37 -5.50 2.78 -0.95
N ILE A 38 -4.21 2.96 -1.20
CA ILE A 38 -3.30 3.63 -0.26
C ILE A 38 -3.26 5.11 -0.59
N THR A 39 -3.53 5.97 0.37
CA THR A 39 -3.34 7.41 0.23
C THR A 39 -2.10 7.84 1.00
N ILE A 40 -1.21 8.61 0.37
CA ILE A 40 0.02 9.14 0.97
C ILE A 40 -0.03 10.66 1.09
N LYS A 41 0.40 11.18 2.24
CA LYS A 41 0.70 12.60 2.50
C LYS A 41 2.12 12.78 3.01
N MET A 42 2.73 13.89 2.60
CA MET A 42 4.05 14.31 3.06
C MET A 42 3.99 15.78 3.46
N ASN A 43 4.73 16.15 4.50
CA ASN A 43 4.57 17.45 5.15
C ASN A 43 5.33 18.58 4.47
N ASN A 44 6.42 18.29 3.76
CA ASN A 44 7.28 19.27 3.09
C ASN A 44 7.84 18.71 1.78
N THR A 45 8.45 19.58 0.99
CA THR A 45 9.08 19.22 -0.30
C THR A 45 10.58 19.52 -0.32
N VAL A 46 11.07 20.28 0.67
CA VAL A 46 12.48 20.57 0.94
C VAL A 46 12.71 20.28 2.42
N TYR A 47 13.79 19.57 2.70
CA TYR A 47 14.19 19.18 4.06
C TYR A 47 15.65 19.55 4.29
N HIS A 48 16.07 19.59 5.55
CA HIS A 48 17.47 19.67 5.95
C HIS A 48 17.97 18.33 6.49
N PRO A 49 19.29 18.07 6.51
CA PRO A 49 19.84 16.90 7.18
C PRO A 49 19.34 16.81 8.63
N GLN A 50 19.09 15.58 9.10
CA GLN A 50 18.52 15.29 10.43
C GLN A 50 17.05 15.70 10.63
N GLU A 51 16.41 16.38 9.68
CA GLU A 51 14.97 16.54 9.71
C GLU A 51 14.29 15.24 9.31
N THR A 52 13.23 14.89 10.04
CA THR A 52 12.44 13.70 9.71
C THR A 52 11.40 14.05 8.64
N ILE A 53 11.55 13.44 7.49
CA ILE A 53 10.53 13.33 6.45
C ILE A 53 9.43 12.41 6.97
N TRP A 54 8.32 13.00 7.39
CA TRP A 54 7.13 12.25 7.78
C TRP A 54 6.28 11.91 6.56
N ILE A 55 5.98 10.62 6.43
CA ILE A 55 5.06 10.03 5.46
C ILE A 55 3.88 9.48 6.23
N ASP A 56 2.73 10.11 6.06
CA ASP A 56 1.47 9.62 6.59
C ASP A 56 0.74 8.85 5.49
N ALA A 57 0.37 7.61 5.76
CA ALA A 57 -0.35 6.77 4.81
C ALA A 57 -1.61 6.16 5.44
N TRP A 58 -2.62 5.94 4.61
CA TRP A 58 -3.81 5.19 5.03
C TRP A 58 -4.35 4.30 3.93
N VAL A 59 -4.71 3.08 4.33
CA VAL A 59 -5.35 2.09 3.46
C VAL A 59 -6.85 2.10 3.75
N SER A 60 -7.66 2.24 2.70
CA SER A 60 -9.10 1.95 2.74
C SER A 60 -9.33 0.50 2.35
N THR A 61 -9.94 -0.30 3.21
CA THR A 61 -10.44 -1.64 2.85
C THR A 61 -11.87 -1.55 2.34
N SER A 62 -12.26 -2.41 1.41
CA SER A 62 -13.61 -2.44 0.81
C SER A 62 -14.55 -3.45 1.46
N ASN A 63 -14.12 -4.14 2.51
CA ASN A 63 -14.88 -5.26 3.08
C ASN A 63 -15.94 -4.75 4.06
N PHE A 64 -17.12 -5.37 4.02
CA PHE A 64 -18.30 -4.96 4.79
C PHE A 64 -18.85 -6.17 5.58
N ASP A 65 -18.94 -6.04 6.90
CA ASP A 65 -19.59 -6.99 7.79
C ASP A 65 -21.09 -6.70 7.84
N THR A 66 -21.86 -7.63 7.29
CA THR A 66 -23.32 -7.53 7.23
C THR A 66 -24.01 -7.72 8.58
N THR A 67 -23.34 -8.35 9.54
CA THR A 67 -23.83 -8.60 10.91
C THR A 67 -23.70 -7.35 11.77
N GLU A 68 -22.53 -6.70 11.72
CA GLU A 68 -22.27 -5.44 12.43
C GLU A 68 -22.77 -4.22 11.65
N ARG A 69 -23.13 -4.40 10.36
CA ARG A 69 -23.46 -3.34 9.39
C ARG A 69 -22.36 -2.29 9.28
N ASP A 70 -21.11 -2.73 9.37
CA ASP A 70 -19.94 -1.87 9.37
C ASP A 70 -18.89 -2.39 8.41
N SER A 71 -17.93 -1.56 8.01
CA SER A 71 -16.80 -2.05 7.22
C SER A 71 -15.84 -2.82 8.12
N ILE A 72 -15.26 -3.90 7.61
CA ILE A 72 -14.27 -4.71 8.32
C ILE A 72 -12.94 -4.69 7.57
N ALA A 73 -11.89 -4.99 8.34
CA ALA A 73 -10.60 -5.30 7.77
C ALA A 73 -10.73 -6.44 6.76
N ALA A 74 -9.99 -6.38 5.65
CA ALA A 74 -9.58 -7.64 5.05
C ALA A 74 -8.87 -8.45 6.13
N THR A 75 -9.15 -9.75 6.19
CA THR A 75 -8.56 -10.68 7.17
C THR A 75 -7.04 -10.74 7.11
N ASP A 76 -6.43 -10.07 6.14
CA ASP A 76 -5.01 -10.05 5.90
C ASP A 76 -4.44 -8.69 6.34
N ASP A 77 -3.36 -8.74 7.12
CA ASP A 77 -2.48 -7.59 7.31
C ASP A 77 -2.15 -7.06 5.90
N HIS A 78 -2.46 -5.79 5.61
CA HIS A 78 -2.00 -5.12 4.40
C HIS A 78 -0.65 -4.47 4.70
N PRO A 79 0.48 -5.18 4.45
CA PRO A 79 1.80 -4.60 4.63
C PRO A 79 1.93 -3.40 3.69
N PHE A 80 2.34 -2.26 4.22
CA PHE A 80 2.67 -1.11 3.38
C PHE A 80 4.16 -1.15 3.05
N TYR A 81 4.47 -1.30 1.77
CA TYR A 81 5.84 -1.39 1.27
C TYR A 81 6.33 -0.05 0.72
N PHE A 82 7.57 0.31 1.04
CA PHE A 82 8.26 1.44 0.42
C PHE A 82 9.77 1.23 0.45
N SER A 83 10.49 1.88 -0.45
CA SER A 83 11.96 1.90 -0.46
C SER A 83 12.50 3.33 -0.61
N ILE A 84 13.71 3.56 -0.12
CA ILE A 84 14.42 4.84 -0.24
C ILE A 84 15.79 4.65 -0.87
N HIS A 85 16.12 5.56 -1.78
CA HIS A 85 17.37 5.58 -2.54
C HIS A 85 17.89 7.01 -2.65
N GLN A 86 19.19 7.16 -2.88
CA GLN A 86 19.79 8.46 -3.13
C GLN A 86 20.15 8.60 -4.61
N LEU A 87 19.87 9.74 -5.21
CA LEU A 87 20.27 10.05 -6.57
C LEU A 87 21.71 10.58 -6.61
N LYS A 88 22.50 10.11 -7.59
CA LYS A 88 23.88 10.54 -7.83
C LYS A 88 24.11 10.86 -9.31
N THR A 89 25.00 11.81 -9.59
CA THR A 89 25.38 12.22 -10.95
C THR A 89 26.71 11.60 -11.36
N GLY A 90 26.93 11.47 -12.68
CA GLY A 90 28.25 11.16 -13.23
C GLY A 90 28.73 9.72 -13.04
N GLN A 91 27.83 8.77 -12.85
CA GLN A 91 28.14 7.35 -12.66
C GLN A 91 27.41 6.45 -13.68
N THR A 92 27.81 5.17 -13.76
CA THR A 92 27.16 4.15 -14.60
C THR A 92 25.70 3.89 -14.18
N TYR A 93 25.37 4.24 -12.94
CA TYR A 93 24.05 4.22 -12.33
C TYR A 93 23.78 5.60 -11.72
N ASN A 94 22.52 5.97 -11.53
CA ASN A 94 22.14 7.25 -10.92
C ASN A 94 21.33 7.10 -9.64
N VAL A 95 21.05 5.88 -9.20
CA VAL A 95 20.29 5.61 -7.98
C VAL A 95 21.06 4.63 -7.11
N ASN A 96 21.51 5.11 -5.96
CA ASN A 96 22.26 4.37 -4.95
C ASN A 96 21.34 3.90 -3.83
N TYR A 97 21.64 2.74 -3.26
CA TYR A 97 20.81 2.18 -2.19
C TYR A 97 20.85 3.06 -0.93
N GLY A 98 19.68 3.48 -0.46
CA GLY A 98 19.56 4.52 0.58
C GLY A 98 19.84 4.08 2.02
N PHE A 99 20.12 2.79 2.28
CA PHE A 99 20.17 2.24 3.64
C PHE A 99 21.22 2.91 4.55
N ASN A 100 22.37 3.30 4.00
CA ASN A 100 23.39 4.02 4.78
C ASN A 100 23.18 5.55 4.82
N HIS A 101 22.20 6.06 4.08
CA HIS A 101 22.00 7.49 3.85
C HIS A 101 20.79 8.06 4.63
N ALA A 102 19.97 7.22 5.24
CA ALA A 102 18.84 7.64 6.06
C ALA A 102 18.55 6.66 7.22
N ASP A 103 18.09 7.19 8.35
CA ASP A 103 17.47 6.40 9.42
C ASP A 103 15.96 6.33 9.20
N VAL A 104 15.34 5.18 9.46
CA VAL A 104 13.91 4.97 9.29
C VAL A 104 13.27 4.63 10.63
N VAL A 105 12.21 5.35 11.00
CA VAL A 105 11.45 5.19 12.24
C VAL A 105 9.96 5.02 11.93
N SER A 106 9.25 4.19 12.70
CA SER A 106 7.79 4.07 12.63
C SER A 106 7.22 4.43 13.98
N SER A 107 6.20 5.27 13.98
CA SER A 107 5.57 5.75 15.21
C SER A 107 4.45 4.84 15.72
N LEU A 108 3.96 3.91 14.88
CA LEU A 108 2.77 3.11 15.18
C LEU A 108 3.07 1.63 15.41
N THR A 109 4.03 1.05 14.68
CA THR A 109 4.42 -0.36 14.85
C THR A 109 5.90 -0.61 14.58
N PRO A 110 6.54 -1.61 15.22
CA PRO A 110 7.89 -2.03 14.87
C PRO A 110 7.99 -2.48 13.41
N PHE A 111 9.14 -2.24 12.78
CA PHE A 111 9.41 -2.74 11.43
C PHE A 111 9.81 -4.22 11.46
N SER A 112 9.41 -4.96 10.44
CA SER A 112 10.18 -6.12 10.00
C SER A 112 11.02 -5.70 8.81
N ASP A 113 12.34 -5.74 8.95
CA ASP A 113 13.23 -5.45 7.85
C ASP A 113 13.34 -6.68 6.95
N ALA A 114 12.91 -6.56 5.69
CA ALA A 114 13.28 -7.50 4.66
C ALA A 114 14.35 -6.84 3.77
N TYR A 115 15.55 -7.42 3.82
CA TYR A 115 16.71 -6.94 3.09
C TYR A 115 16.79 -7.64 1.73
N SER A 116 16.69 -6.86 0.67
CA SER A 116 17.15 -7.30 -0.65
C SER A 116 18.07 -6.25 -1.22
N CYS A 117 18.94 -6.69 -2.13
CA CYS A 117 19.80 -5.83 -2.92
C CYS A 117 19.09 -4.59 -3.49
N PHE A 118 17.81 -4.70 -3.84
CA PHE A 118 17.09 -3.70 -4.63
C PHE A 118 16.07 -2.90 -3.82
N TYR A 119 15.67 -3.43 -2.68
CA TYR A 119 14.58 -2.90 -1.88
C TYR A 119 14.91 -3.08 -0.41
N TYR A 120 14.93 -1.96 0.31
CA TYR A 120 14.56 -1.99 1.71
C TYR A 120 13.04 -2.09 1.73
N ILE A 121 12.52 -3.24 2.15
CA ILE A 121 11.08 -3.47 2.24
C ILE A 121 10.72 -3.34 3.70
N ASN A 122 10.14 -2.20 4.07
CA ASN A 122 9.50 -2.08 5.36
C ASN A 122 8.11 -2.65 5.27
N THR A 123 7.72 -3.40 6.29
CA THR A 123 6.32 -3.70 6.54
C THR A 123 5.92 -2.94 7.80
N VAL A 124 5.01 -1.99 7.64
CA VAL A 124 4.31 -1.37 8.77
C VAL A 124 2.94 -2.03 8.86
N LYS A 125 2.42 -2.22 10.08
CA LYS A 125 1.04 -2.68 10.29
C LYS A 125 0.18 -1.49 10.64
N GLY A 126 -0.98 -1.38 10.01
CA GLY A 126 -1.86 -0.26 10.24
C GLY A 126 -2.58 -0.39 11.58
N VAL A 127 -2.87 0.74 12.22
CA VAL A 127 -3.70 0.78 13.42
C VAL A 127 -5.06 1.38 13.08
N LYS A 128 -6.13 0.85 13.67
CA LYS A 128 -7.49 1.38 13.50
C LYS A 128 -7.59 2.82 14.06
N ASP A 129 -8.25 3.71 13.32
CA ASP A 129 -8.61 5.04 13.81
C ASP A 129 -9.63 4.96 14.96
N ALA A 130 -9.48 5.83 15.96
CA ALA A 130 -10.40 6.00 17.09
C ALA A 130 -11.83 6.39 16.68
N ASN A 131 -12.01 6.95 15.48
CA ASN A 131 -13.31 7.42 14.98
C ASN A 131 -14.13 6.39 14.19
N GLY A 132 -13.72 5.11 14.19
CA GLY A 132 -14.58 4.02 13.70
C GLY A 132 -14.85 4.00 12.19
N LYS A 133 -13.99 4.61 11.36
CA LYS A 133 -14.06 4.50 9.90
C LYS A 133 -12.78 3.90 9.34
N ASN A 134 -12.59 2.59 9.53
CA ASN A 134 -11.85 1.61 8.72
C ASN A 134 -10.67 2.06 7.83
N LEU A 135 -9.88 3.03 8.29
CA LEU A 135 -8.64 3.46 7.68
C LEU A 135 -7.49 2.92 8.54
N PHE A 136 -6.75 1.97 7.98
CA PHE A 136 -5.48 1.54 8.56
C PHE A 136 -4.49 2.67 8.40
N ARG A 137 -4.07 3.28 9.52
CA ARG A 137 -3.13 4.41 9.49
C ARG A 137 -1.71 3.91 9.69
N TYR A 138 -0.80 4.48 8.92
CA TYR A 138 0.63 4.23 8.94
C TYR A 138 1.33 5.58 9.03
N ARG A 139 2.39 5.67 9.82
CA ARG A 139 3.22 6.86 9.89
C ARG A 139 4.69 6.48 10.00
N ILE A 140 5.41 6.81 8.95
CA ILE A 140 6.82 6.53 8.76
C ILE A 140 7.59 7.85 8.84
N GLY A 141 8.69 7.85 9.57
CA GLY A 141 9.68 8.92 9.57
C GLY A 141 10.94 8.43 8.88
N ILE A 142 11.47 9.23 7.95
CA ILE A 142 12.75 9.01 7.30
C ILE A 142 13.63 10.21 7.64
N THR A 143 14.78 9.98 8.26
CA THR A 143 15.73 11.03 8.64
C THR A 143 16.99 10.90 7.80
N PRO A 144 17.17 11.73 6.76
CA PRO A 144 18.38 11.72 5.94
C PRO A 144 19.61 12.11 6.77
N LYS A 145 20.72 11.41 6.55
CA LYS A 145 22.01 11.65 7.21
C LYS A 145 22.87 12.68 6.48
N GLU A 146 22.58 12.91 5.22
CA GLU A 146 23.35 13.79 4.34
C GLU A 146 22.45 14.54 3.36
N THR A 147 23.00 15.60 2.78
CA THR A 147 22.34 16.39 1.73
C THR A 147 22.28 15.63 0.41
N GLY A 148 21.34 15.99 -0.45
CA GLY A 148 21.17 15.42 -1.77
C GLY A 148 19.71 15.23 -2.15
N VAL A 149 19.49 14.56 -3.28
CA VAL A 149 18.14 14.21 -3.74
C VAL A 149 17.90 12.74 -3.45
N PHE A 150 16.78 12.44 -2.81
CA PHE A 150 16.35 11.10 -2.44
C PHE A 150 15.13 10.72 -3.26
N LEU A 151 15.11 9.47 -3.73
CA LEU A 151 13.96 8.83 -4.34
C LEU A 151 13.29 7.95 -3.28
N ILE A 152 12.01 8.20 -3.03
CA ILE A 152 11.14 7.34 -2.23
C ILE A 152 10.19 6.65 -3.21
N ASN A 153 10.29 5.33 -3.31
CA ASN A 153 9.50 4.53 -4.22
C ASN A 153 8.43 3.73 -3.46
N PHE A 154 7.19 3.83 -3.94
CA PHE A 154 6.04 3.07 -3.45
C PHE A 154 5.57 2.09 -4.55
N PRO A 155 5.74 0.76 -4.38
CA PRO A 155 5.46 -0.23 -5.40
C PRO A 155 3.95 -0.53 -5.59
N GLU A 156 3.09 0.01 -4.73
CA GLU A 156 1.64 -0.29 -4.69
C GLU A 156 0.80 0.79 -5.40
N HIS A 157 -0.50 0.52 -5.60
CA HIS A 157 -1.45 1.49 -6.15
C HIS A 157 -1.71 2.65 -5.18
N VAL A 158 -0.79 3.61 -5.16
CA VAL A 158 -0.82 4.78 -4.30
C VAL A 158 -1.53 5.96 -4.95
N LYS A 159 -2.42 6.58 -4.20
CA LYS A 159 -2.96 7.91 -4.44
C LYS A 159 -2.18 8.93 -3.61
N PHE A 160 -1.61 9.93 -4.27
CA PHE A 160 -0.92 11.02 -3.58
C PHE A 160 -1.88 12.16 -3.27
N GLU A 161 -1.82 12.67 -2.04
CA GLU A 161 -2.52 13.89 -1.62
C GLU A 161 -1.48 14.90 -1.13
N ASN A 162 -1.41 16.05 -1.80
CA ASN A 162 -0.48 17.14 -1.46
C ASN A 162 1.00 16.74 -1.48
N VAL A 163 1.39 15.80 -2.34
CA VAL A 163 2.79 15.43 -2.57
C VAL A 163 3.28 16.06 -3.86
N ASP A 164 4.25 16.97 -3.76
CA ASP A 164 5.04 17.40 -4.90
C ASP A 164 6.09 16.34 -5.20
N ARG A 165 5.98 15.70 -6.37
CA ARG A 165 6.86 14.61 -6.77
C ARG A 165 8.19 15.11 -7.33
N LYS A 166 8.35 16.41 -7.63
CA LYS A 166 9.60 17.01 -8.16
C LYS A 166 10.29 16.20 -9.28
N GLN A 167 9.51 15.60 -10.19
CA GLN A 167 10.04 14.74 -11.27
C GLN A 167 11.00 15.50 -12.22
N ASN A 168 10.91 16.83 -12.26
CA ASN A 168 11.83 17.71 -12.99
C ASN A 168 13.28 17.62 -12.48
N LEU A 169 13.53 17.18 -11.24
CA LEU A 169 14.89 17.00 -10.73
C LEU A 169 15.67 15.89 -11.46
N LEU A 170 14.96 14.94 -12.06
CA LEU A 170 15.57 13.78 -12.70
C LEU A 170 16.45 14.14 -13.90
N SER A 171 16.19 15.27 -14.57
CA SER A 171 17.01 15.72 -15.70
C SER A 171 18.44 16.09 -15.30
N VAL A 172 18.71 16.27 -14.00
CA VAL A 172 20.06 16.54 -13.47
C VAL A 172 20.84 15.23 -13.29
N PHE A 173 20.15 14.11 -13.08
CA PHE A 173 20.74 12.81 -12.77
C PHE A 173 20.76 11.90 -13.99
N THR A 174 21.42 12.32 -15.06
CA THR A 174 21.37 11.61 -16.35
C THR A 174 22.30 10.38 -16.40
N VAL A 175 21.78 9.27 -16.92
CA VAL A 175 22.55 8.11 -17.37
C VAL A 175 22.21 7.86 -18.84
N ALA A 176 23.18 7.45 -19.65
CA ALA A 176 22.96 7.18 -21.08
C ALA A 176 21.96 6.02 -21.30
N GLY A 177 20.98 6.22 -22.17
CA GLY A 177 20.00 5.20 -22.59
C GLY A 177 18.54 5.68 -22.52
N ASN A 178 17.60 4.75 -22.75
CA ASN A 178 16.15 5.04 -22.73
C ASN A 178 15.52 5.00 -21.33
N ASN A 179 16.24 4.46 -20.34
CA ASN A 179 15.76 4.38 -18.96
C ASN A 179 16.36 5.55 -18.18
N THR A 180 15.51 6.37 -17.59
CA THR A 180 15.94 7.53 -16.81
C THR A 180 16.45 7.16 -15.42
N MET A 181 16.30 5.89 -15.03
CA MET A 181 16.51 5.38 -13.70
C MET A 181 17.30 4.06 -13.79
N VAL A 182 18.56 4.08 -13.35
CA VAL A 182 19.55 2.99 -13.45
C VAL A 182 20.17 2.75 -12.08
N TRP A 183 19.87 1.60 -11.48
CA TRP A 183 20.14 1.34 -10.07
C TRP A 183 21.58 0.87 -9.90
N GLU A 184 22.16 1.18 -8.75
CA GLU A 184 23.46 0.67 -8.33
C GLU A 184 23.52 -0.84 -8.51
N ASN A 185 24.64 -1.30 -9.05
CA ASN A 185 24.83 -2.70 -9.36
C ASN A 185 24.96 -3.52 -8.06
N CYS A 186 23.94 -4.31 -7.73
CA CYS A 186 24.06 -5.31 -6.67
C CYS A 186 24.38 -6.67 -7.29
N ASN A 187 25.54 -7.23 -6.94
CA ASN A 187 25.97 -8.58 -7.35
C ASN A 187 26.00 -8.83 -8.88
N GLY A 188 26.30 -7.81 -9.68
CA GLY A 188 26.38 -7.91 -11.15
C GLY A 188 25.10 -7.49 -11.90
N ASN A 189 23.98 -7.30 -11.21
CA ASN A 189 22.69 -6.92 -11.81
C ASN A 189 22.45 -5.42 -11.74
N VAL A 190 22.23 -4.80 -12.91
CA VAL A 190 21.80 -3.40 -13.05
C VAL A 190 20.32 -3.39 -13.39
N MET A 191 19.47 -2.92 -12.46
CA MET A 191 18.07 -2.70 -12.74
C MET A 191 17.89 -1.35 -13.46
N LYS A 192 17.16 -1.35 -14.58
CA LYS A 192 16.84 -0.14 -15.34
C LYS A 192 15.32 -0.04 -15.48
N ARG A 193 14.73 1.09 -15.10
CA ARG A 193 13.30 1.36 -15.29
C ARG A 193 13.06 2.84 -15.61
N ASN A 194 11.84 3.16 -16.01
CA ASN A 194 11.37 4.55 -16.13
C ASN A 194 10.74 5.01 -14.81
N VAL A 195 10.60 6.32 -14.63
CA VAL A 195 9.85 6.89 -13.50
C VAL A 195 8.42 6.36 -13.52
N GLU A 196 7.98 5.82 -12.40
CA GLU A 196 6.64 5.32 -12.19
C GLU A 196 5.81 6.32 -11.39
N ASN A 197 4.49 6.11 -11.37
CA ASN A 197 3.58 7.02 -10.66
C ASN A 197 3.86 7.08 -9.15
N GLY A 198 4.35 5.98 -8.57
CA GLY A 198 4.71 5.83 -7.16
C GLY A 198 6.06 6.42 -6.76
N ASP A 199 6.80 7.05 -7.67
CA ASP A 199 8.11 7.64 -7.36
C ASP A 199 7.97 9.10 -6.89
N VAL A 200 8.55 9.39 -5.72
CA VAL A 200 8.60 10.73 -5.11
C VAL A 200 10.05 11.15 -4.94
N PHE A 201 10.40 12.32 -5.46
CA PHE A 201 11.74 12.90 -5.31
C PHE A 201 11.73 13.98 -4.22
N VAL A 202 12.63 13.84 -3.26
CA VAL A 202 12.77 14.74 -2.11
C VAL A 202 14.16 15.35 -2.12
N GLU A 203 14.25 16.65 -1.90
CA GLU A 203 15.51 17.38 -1.84
C GLU A 203 15.86 17.70 -0.38
N VAL A 204 17.08 17.34 0.01
CA VAL A 204 17.66 17.60 1.33
C VAL A 204 18.82 18.59 1.15
N GLN A 205 18.67 19.81 1.67
CA GLN A 205 19.60 20.94 1.49
C GLN A 205 20.41 21.24 2.73
#